data_AF-B4RQ99-F1
#
_entry.id   AF-B4RQ99-F1
#
_cell.length_a   1.000
_cell.length_b   1.000
_cell.length_c   1.000
_cell.angle_alpha   90.00
_cell.angle_beta   90.00
_cell.angle_gamma   90.00
#
_symmetry.space_group_name_H-M   'P 1'
#
loop_
_entity.id
_entity.type
_entity.pdbx_description
1 polymer ?
#
loop_
_entity_poly.entity_id
_entity_poly.type
_entity_poly.pdbx_seq_one_letter_code
_entity_poly.pdbx_strand_id
1 'polypeptide(L)'
;MPLFQGPDSRPRGNDEAILLAEGQKSAVTEYYLNHGKWPENNGNAGVASPADIKGKYVESVTVAKGVVTAQMKSDGVNKEIKGKKLSLWARRQDGSVKWFCGQPVKRDDKAAKDGTDAVTADADANGKIDTKHLPSTCRDKHSDT
;
A
#
# COMPACT_ATOMS: atom_id res chain seq x y z
N MET A 1 -29.04 -21.61 -9.83
CA MET A 1 -29.04 -20.14 -9.92
C MET A 1 -27.58 -19.68 -9.86
N PRO A 2 -26.97 -19.29 -10.99
CA PRO A 2 -25.53 -19.06 -11.03
C PRO A 2 -25.17 -17.78 -10.27
N LEU A 3 -24.05 -17.85 -9.54
CA LEU A 3 -23.48 -16.76 -8.75
C LEU A 3 -23.29 -15.51 -9.61
N PHE A 4 -23.80 -14.38 -9.10
CA PHE A 4 -23.38 -13.04 -9.47
C PHE A 4 -21.86 -12.88 -9.25
N GLN A 5 -21.05 -13.30 -10.22
CA GLN A 5 -19.65 -12.87 -10.37
C GLN A 5 -19.59 -11.82 -11.48
N GLY A 6 -20.31 -10.71 -11.27
CA GLY A 6 -20.13 -9.51 -12.07
C GLY A 6 -18.91 -8.71 -11.58
N PRO A 7 -18.37 -7.77 -12.38
CA PRO A 7 -17.28 -6.88 -11.98
C PRO A 7 -17.54 -6.05 -10.70
N ASP A 8 -18.80 -5.99 -10.24
CA ASP A 8 -19.26 -5.38 -8.97
C ASP A 8 -18.89 -6.15 -7.69
N SER A 9 -18.29 -7.35 -7.79
CA SER A 9 -17.85 -8.11 -6.60
C SER A 9 -16.58 -7.57 -5.95
N ARG A 10 -15.86 -6.62 -6.57
CA ARG A 10 -14.72 -5.95 -5.93
C ARG A 10 -15.26 -5.01 -4.86
N PRO A 11 -14.78 -5.07 -3.60
CA PRO A 11 -15.19 -4.10 -2.60
C PRO A 11 -14.81 -2.72 -3.11
N ARG A 12 -15.79 -1.84 -3.37
CA ARG A 12 -15.57 -0.48 -3.90
C ARG A 12 -14.51 0.33 -3.11
N GLY A 13 -14.25 -0.04 -1.87
CA GLY A 13 -13.20 0.56 -1.06
C GLY A 13 -11.78 0.17 -1.46
N ASN A 14 -11.56 -1.00 -2.07
CA ASN A 14 -10.21 -1.45 -2.45
C ASN A 14 -9.66 -0.63 -3.60
N ASP A 15 -10.49 -0.31 -4.60
CA ASP A 15 -10.08 0.51 -5.73
C ASP A 15 -9.74 1.93 -5.27
N GLU A 16 -10.55 2.52 -4.38
CA GLU A 16 -10.26 3.84 -3.79
C GLU A 16 -8.97 3.82 -2.94
N ALA A 17 -8.76 2.79 -2.14
CA ALA A 17 -7.55 2.63 -1.33
C ALA A 17 -6.29 2.53 -2.18
N ILE A 18 -6.36 1.80 -3.30
CA ILE A 18 -5.27 1.71 -4.25
C ILE A 18 -5.03 3.08 -4.87
N LEU A 19 -6.06 3.75 -5.41
CA LEU A 19 -5.91 5.06 -6.05
C LEU A 19 -5.29 6.11 -5.11
N LEU A 20 -5.72 6.15 -3.84
CA LEU A 20 -5.16 7.08 -2.85
C LEU A 20 -3.70 6.76 -2.49
N ALA A 21 -3.36 5.47 -2.36
CA ALA A 21 -1.98 5.04 -2.13
C ALA A 21 -1.09 5.30 -3.35
N GLU A 22 -1.62 5.10 -4.56
CA GLU A 22 -0.92 5.36 -5.82
C GLU A 22 -0.59 6.85 -6.00
N GLY A 23 -1.46 7.74 -5.53
CA GLY A 23 -1.19 9.18 -5.49
C GLY A 23 0.08 9.54 -4.71
N GLN A 24 0.55 8.68 -3.80
CA GLN A 24 1.77 8.92 -3.02
C GLN A 24 3.04 8.40 -3.70
N LYS A 25 2.91 7.54 -4.74
CA LYS A 25 4.05 6.90 -5.41
C LYS A 25 5.05 7.91 -5.96
N SER A 26 4.56 9.00 -6.57
CA SER A 26 5.41 10.02 -7.18
C SER A 26 6.32 10.66 -6.13
N ALA A 27 5.74 11.15 -5.04
CA ALA A 27 6.48 11.82 -3.98
C ALA A 27 7.48 10.88 -3.27
N VAL A 28 7.08 9.63 -3.01
CA VAL A 28 7.97 8.61 -2.42
C VAL A 28 9.13 8.25 -3.35
N THR A 29 8.87 8.13 -4.66
CA THR A 29 9.89 7.82 -5.66
C THR A 29 10.84 9.00 -5.85
N GLU A 30 10.33 10.22 -5.93
CA GLU A 30 11.12 11.44 -6.07
C GLU A 30 12.05 11.64 -4.87
N TYR A 31 11.55 11.42 -3.64
CA TYR A 31 12.38 11.45 -2.44
C TYR A 31 13.52 10.43 -2.54
N TYR A 32 13.22 9.20 -2.95
CA TYR A 32 14.23 8.17 -3.11
C TYR A 32 15.30 8.54 -4.15
N LEU A 33 14.88 9.07 -5.31
CA LEU A 33 15.80 9.48 -6.37
C LEU A 33 16.70 10.66 -5.94
N ASN A 34 16.17 11.59 -5.15
CA ASN A 34 16.92 12.76 -4.68
C ASN A 34 17.83 12.47 -3.47
N HIS A 35 17.46 11.53 -2.59
CA HIS A 35 18.19 11.27 -1.34
C HIS A 35 18.90 9.91 -1.29
N GLY A 36 18.66 9.03 -2.26
CA GLY A 36 19.22 7.68 -2.30
C GLY A 36 18.69 6.73 -1.22
N LYS A 37 17.65 7.14 -0.48
CA LYS A 37 17.03 6.39 0.61
C LYS A 37 15.52 6.60 0.63
N TRP A 38 14.79 5.61 1.14
CA TRP A 38 13.33 5.74 1.24
C TRP A 38 12.92 6.75 2.32
N PRO A 39 11.82 7.51 2.12
CA PRO A 39 11.32 8.43 3.13
C PRO A 39 10.81 7.67 4.35
N GLU A 40 11.22 8.10 5.54
CA GLU A 40 10.88 7.44 6.79
C GLU A 40 9.39 7.57 7.13
N ASN A 41 8.76 8.68 6.75
CA ASN A 41 7.36 9.01 7.04
C ASN A 41 6.74 9.92 5.95
N ASN A 42 5.45 10.24 6.07
CA ASN A 42 4.71 11.14 5.18
C ASN A 42 5.38 12.52 5.02
N GLY A 43 5.81 13.12 6.13
CA GLY A 43 6.43 14.44 6.13
C GLY A 43 7.75 14.46 5.36
N ASN A 44 8.60 13.44 5.56
CA ASN A 44 9.82 13.26 4.77
C ASN A 44 9.51 13.09 3.28
N ALA A 45 8.47 12.34 2.93
CA ALA A 45 8.04 12.17 1.54
C ALA A 45 7.44 13.44 0.92
N GLY A 46 7.16 14.49 1.71
CA GLY A 46 6.52 15.71 1.23
C GLY A 46 5.02 15.55 0.97
N VAL A 47 4.36 14.58 1.62
CA VAL A 47 2.92 14.35 1.50
C VAL A 47 2.18 14.71 2.78
N ALA A 48 0.85 14.87 2.69
CA ALA A 48 0.01 15.21 3.84
C ALA A 48 0.10 14.16 4.96
N SER A 49 -0.26 14.57 6.18
CA SER A 49 -0.30 13.66 7.34
C SER A 49 -1.22 12.47 7.07
N PRO A 50 -0.97 11.29 7.67
CA PRO A 50 -1.71 10.08 7.34
C PRO A 50 -3.23 10.20 7.43
N ALA A 51 -3.73 10.91 8.44
CA ALA A 51 -5.16 11.12 8.71
C ALA A 51 -5.84 12.16 7.79
N ASP A 52 -5.04 12.94 7.06
CA ASP A 52 -5.51 13.90 6.06
C ASP A 52 -5.67 13.23 4.69
N ILE A 53 -4.90 12.16 4.43
CA ILE A 53 -5.05 11.32 3.24
C ILE A 53 -6.13 10.27 3.49
N LYS A 54 -7.38 10.70 3.40
CA LYS A 54 -8.57 9.87 3.61
C LYS A 54 -9.56 9.99 2.47
N GLY A 55 -10.40 8.96 2.33
CA GLY A 55 -11.40 8.86 1.27
C GLY A 55 -12.79 8.56 1.83
N LYS A 56 -13.70 8.16 0.94
CA LYS A 56 -15.03 7.65 1.30
C LYS A 56 -14.90 6.37 2.13
N TYR A 57 -14.06 5.43 1.70
CA TYR A 57 -13.86 4.12 2.34
C TYR A 57 -12.49 3.96 3.02
N VAL A 58 -11.59 4.93 2.83
CA VAL A 58 -10.21 4.92 3.35
C VAL A 58 -10.12 5.83 4.56
N GLU A 59 -9.54 5.32 5.64
CA GLU A 59 -9.35 6.02 6.90
C GLU A 59 -8.07 6.86 6.89
N SER A 60 -6.98 6.28 6.39
CA SER A 60 -5.67 6.94 6.36
C SER A 60 -4.73 6.27 5.37
N VAL A 61 -3.76 7.03 4.85
CA VAL A 61 -2.64 6.50 4.06
C VAL A 61 -1.32 6.89 4.73
N THR A 62 -0.57 5.87 5.18
CA THR A 62 0.70 6.06 5.89
C THR A 62 1.85 5.68 4.97
N VAL A 63 2.85 6.55 4.87
CA VAL A 63 4.16 6.23 4.33
C VAL A 63 5.06 5.86 5.48
N ALA A 64 5.70 4.69 5.42
CA ALA A 64 6.67 4.24 6.40
C ALA A 64 7.84 3.59 5.66
N LYS A 65 9.02 4.23 5.70
CA LYS A 65 10.24 3.72 5.05
C LYS A 65 10.02 3.38 3.57
N GLY A 66 9.26 4.23 2.87
CA GLY A 66 8.89 4.07 1.46
C GLY A 66 7.85 2.98 1.16
N VAL A 67 7.27 2.34 2.18
CA VAL A 67 6.05 1.52 2.03
C VAL A 67 4.86 2.43 2.27
N VAL A 68 3.90 2.41 1.34
CA VAL A 68 2.65 3.17 1.42
C VAL A 68 1.53 2.21 1.83
N THR A 69 0.98 2.38 3.02
CA THR A 69 -0.08 1.53 3.56
C THR A 69 -1.39 2.29 3.64
N ALA A 70 -2.41 1.82 2.93
CA ALA A 70 -3.76 2.35 3.05
C ALA A 70 -4.57 1.52 4.05
N GLN A 71 -5.26 2.20 4.97
CA GLN A 71 -6.15 1.59 5.94
C GLN A 71 -7.61 1.88 5.57
N MET A 72 -8.43 0.83 5.53
CA MET A 72 -9.86 0.92 5.32
C MET A 72 -10.56 1.38 6.58
N LYS A 73 -11.63 2.17 6.43
CA LYS A 73 -12.46 2.61 7.55
C LYS A 73 -13.04 1.44 8.34
N SER A 74 -13.36 1.72 9.60
CA SER A 74 -14.19 0.85 10.42
C SER A 74 -15.65 0.87 9.96
N ASP A 75 -16.15 1.94 9.36
CA ASP A 75 -17.59 2.10 9.10
C ASP A 75 -17.88 2.53 7.66
N GLY A 76 -19.05 2.11 7.14
CA GLY A 76 -19.44 2.36 5.76
C GLY A 76 -18.72 1.49 4.71
N VAL A 77 -17.98 0.46 5.15
CA VAL A 77 -17.28 -0.50 4.28
C VAL A 77 -17.80 -1.93 4.47
N ASN A 78 -17.57 -2.81 3.49
CA ASN A 78 -17.94 -4.22 3.59
C ASN A 78 -17.21 -4.87 4.80
N LYS A 79 -17.92 -5.71 5.56
CA LYS A 79 -17.40 -6.45 6.72
C LYS A 79 -16.10 -7.21 6.42
N GLU A 80 -15.94 -7.67 5.18
CA GLU A 80 -14.75 -8.40 4.74
C GLU A 80 -13.49 -7.53 4.56
N ILE A 81 -13.63 -6.19 4.52
CA ILE A 81 -12.54 -5.21 4.37
C ILE A 81 -12.47 -4.17 5.49
N LYS A 82 -13.39 -4.26 6.47
CA LYS A 82 -13.46 -3.36 7.63
C LYS A 82 -12.16 -3.37 8.43
N GLY A 83 -11.56 -2.18 8.63
CA GLY A 83 -10.30 -2.01 9.36
C GLY A 83 -9.09 -2.71 8.74
N LYS A 84 -9.22 -3.20 7.50
CA LYS A 84 -8.17 -3.92 6.80
C LYS A 84 -7.19 -2.97 6.11
N LYS A 85 -6.04 -3.49 5.74
CA LYS A 85 -4.95 -2.74 5.14
C LYS A 85 -4.47 -3.40 3.85
N LEU A 86 -3.96 -2.56 2.95
CA LEU A 86 -3.15 -2.96 1.81
C LEU A 86 -1.88 -2.12 1.79
N SER A 87 -0.84 -2.59 1.11
CA SER A 87 0.40 -1.84 0.98
C SER A 87 0.90 -1.83 -0.44
N LEU A 88 1.51 -0.70 -0.80
CA LEU A 88 2.27 -0.49 -2.00
C LEU A 88 3.70 -0.27 -1.58
N TRP A 89 4.63 -0.95 -2.25
CA TRP A 89 6.04 -0.80 -1.96
C TRP A 89 6.81 -0.84 -3.27
N ALA A 90 7.98 -0.24 -3.28
CA ALA A 90 8.79 -0.16 -4.47
C ALA A 90 10.18 -0.72 -4.24
N ARG A 91 10.77 -1.31 -5.28
CA ARG A 91 12.14 -1.82 -5.30
C ARG A 91 12.88 -1.24 -6.49
N ARG A 92 14.16 -0.93 -6.31
CA ARG A 92 15.02 -0.48 -7.39
C ARG A 92 15.36 -1.65 -8.31
N GLN A 93 15.22 -1.44 -9.61
CA GLN A 93 15.65 -2.34 -10.67
C GLN A 93 16.34 -1.52 -11.76
N ASP A 94 17.65 -1.72 -11.95
CA ASP A 94 18.44 -1.21 -13.07
C ASP A 94 18.19 0.27 -13.43
N GLY A 95 18.26 1.16 -12.42
CA GLY A 95 18.08 2.61 -12.62
C GLY A 95 16.62 3.09 -12.64
N SER A 96 15.66 2.17 -12.48
CA SER A 96 14.23 2.46 -12.35
C SER A 96 13.67 1.92 -11.03
N VAL A 97 12.46 2.37 -10.66
CA VAL A 97 11.76 1.92 -9.46
C VAL A 97 10.53 1.12 -9.90
N LYS A 98 10.49 -0.16 -9.51
CA LYS A 98 9.35 -1.03 -9.75
C LYS A 98 8.45 -1.03 -8.52
N TRP A 99 7.17 -0.70 -8.71
CA TRP A 99 6.16 -0.72 -7.66
C TRP A 99 5.40 -2.05 -7.66
N PHE A 100 5.02 -2.47 -6.46
CA PHE A 100 4.25 -3.65 -6.15
C PHE A 100 3.07 -3.24 -5.27
N CYS A 101 1.99 -4.02 -5.31
CA CYS A 101 0.77 -3.78 -4.55
C CYS A 101 0.22 -5.10 -4.03
N GLY A 102 -0.11 -5.15 -2.75
CA GLY A 102 -0.64 -6.37 -2.17
C GLY A 102 -0.98 -6.26 -0.70
N GLN A 103 -0.84 -7.39 -0.02
CA GLN A 103 -1.06 -7.47 1.41
C GLN A 103 -0.10 -6.55 2.18
N PRO A 104 -0.43 -6.19 3.43
CA PRO A 104 0.42 -5.36 4.25
C PRO A 104 1.85 -5.91 4.39
N VAL A 105 2.82 -5.05 4.11
CA VAL A 105 4.25 -5.34 4.24
C VAL A 105 4.95 -4.27 5.08
N LYS A 106 6.12 -4.60 5.60
CA LYS A 106 7.01 -3.68 6.30
C LYS A 106 8.39 -3.73 5.67
N ARG A 107 9.05 -2.57 5.64
CA ARG A 107 10.47 -2.45 5.30
C ARG A 107 11.27 -2.19 6.57
N ASP A 108 12.39 -2.88 6.74
CA ASP A 108 13.30 -2.63 7.85
C ASP A 108 14.23 -1.43 7.56
N ASP A 109 14.89 -0.89 8.59
CA ASP A 109 15.75 0.30 8.45
C ASP A 109 16.98 0.05 7.58
N LYS A 110 17.50 -1.17 7.58
CA LYS A 110 18.66 -1.55 6.78
C LYS A 110 18.27 -1.56 5.31
N ALA A 111 17.17 -2.21 4.95
CA ALA A 111 16.63 -2.24 3.60
C ALA A 111 16.21 -0.85 3.10
N ALA A 112 15.75 0.02 4.00
CA ALA A 112 15.39 1.40 3.68
C ALA A 112 16.60 2.29 3.31
N LYS A 113 17.79 1.95 3.80
CA LYS A 113 19.05 2.73 3.66
C LYS A 113 20.07 2.10 2.71
N ASP A 114 20.19 0.77 2.71
CA ASP A 114 21.26 0.03 2.04
C ASP A 114 20.88 -0.44 0.62
N GLY A 115 19.72 -0.05 0.11
CA GLY A 115 19.29 -0.35 -1.26
C GLY A 115 18.97 -1.82 -1.53
N THR A 116 18.83 -2.67 -0.50
CA THR A 116 18.29 -4.03 -0.71
C THR A 116 16.79 -3.99 -1.01
N ASP A 117 16.12 -2.92 -0.56
CA ASP A 117 14.69 -2.59 -0.74
C ASP A 117 13.70 -3.69 -0.32
N ALA A 118 14.22 -4.73 0.34
CA ALA A 118 13.48 -5.90 0.76
C ALA A 118 12.33 -5.50 1.69
N VAL A 119 11.21 -6.20 1.54
CA VAL A 119 10.05 -6.06 2.40
C VAL A 119 9.66 -7.41 2.97
N THR A 120 9.03 -7.42 4.13
CA THR A 120 8.53 -8.62 4.79
C THR A 120 7.04 -8.48 5.03
N ALA A 121 6.32 -9.59 5.18
CA ALA A 121 4.91 -9.54 5.58
C ALA A 121 4.79 -8.74 6.89
N ASP A 122 3.82 -7.82 6.94
CA ASP A 122 3.45 -7.22 8.21
C ASP A 122 2.65 -8.27 9.00
N ALA A 123 3.28 -8.87 10.01
CA ALA A 123 2.67 -9.86 10.88
C ALA A 123 1.66 -9.24 11.86
N ASP A 124 1.79 -7.93 12.15
CA ASP A 124 0.92 -7.20 13.07
C ASP A 124 -0.35 -6.69 12.38
N ALA A 125 -0.45 -6.86 11.05
CA ALA A 125 -1.65 -6.57 10.31
C ALA A 125 -2.72 -7.63 10.58
N ASN A 126 -3.39 -7.55 11.73
CA ASN A 126 -4.64 -8.25 12.09
C ASN A 126 -5.83 -7.90 11.16
N GLY A 127 -5.57 -7.56 9.90
CA GLY A 127 -6.50 -7.00 8.94
C GLY A 127 -5.96 -7.06 7.51
N LYS A 128 -5.40 -8.20 7.09
CA LYS A 128 -5.03 -8.38 5.67
C LYS A 128 -6.29 -8.54 4.83
N ILE A 129 -6.40 -7.75 3.77
CA ILE A 129 -7.45 -7.97 2.77
C ILE A 129 -7.21 -9.35 2.16
N ASP A 130 -8.27 -10.17 2.12
CA ASP A 130 -8.20 -11.47 1.46
C ASP A 130 -7.90 -11.25 -0.01
N THR A 131 -6.98 -12.02 -0.59
CA THR A 131 -6.55 -11.85 -1.98
C THR A 131 -7.72 -11.99 -2.95
N LYS A 132 -8.79 -12.71 -2.60
CA LYS A 132 -10.03 -12.77 -3.40
C LYS A 132 -10.66 -11.39 -3.62
N HIS A 133 -10.48 -10.47 -2.68
CA HIS A 133 -11.02 -9.12 -2.70
C HIS A 133 -10.08 -8.09 -3.33
N LEU A 134 -8.78 -8.40 -3.40
CA LEU A 134 -7.83 -7.52 -4.07
C LEU A 134 -8.00 -7.65 -5.60
N PRO A 135 -7.87 -6.55 -6.37
CA PRO A 135 -7.78 -6.64 -7.82
C PRO A 135 -6.52 -7.43 -8.22
N SER A 136 -6.52 -8.04 -9.40
CA SER A 136 -5.41 -8.86 -9.90
C SER A 136 -4.08 -8.09 -9.97
N THR A 137 -4.14 -6.78 -10.15
CA THR A 137 -3.01 -5.84 -10.18
C THR A 137 -2.47 -5.49 -8.80
N CYS A 138 -3.11 -5.95 -7.72
CA CYS A 138 -2.69 -5.70 -6.34
C CYS A 138 -2.69 -6.99 -5.52
N ARG A 139 -2.09 -8.05 -6.07
CA ARG A 139 -1.92 -9.37 -5.42
C ARG A 139 -0.46 -9.81 -5.39
N ASP A 140 0.48 -8.87 -5.49
CA ASP A 140 1.90 -9.17 -5.44
C ASP A 140 2.27 -9.74 -4.08
N LYS A 141 3.13 -10.75 -4.06
CA LYS A 141 3.69 -11.29 -2.81
C LYS A 141 4.91 -10.47 -2.44
N HIS A 142 5.17 -10.34 -1.14
CA HIS A 142 6.44 -9.77 -0.67
C HIS A 142 7.67 -10.54 -1.18
N SER A 143 7.51 -11.80 -1.62
CA SER A 143 8.58 -12.65 -2.13
C SER A 143 8.86 -12.42 -3.59
N ASP A 144 7.94 -11.72 -4.29
CA ASP A 144 8.09 -11.36 -5.70
C ASP A 144 8.96 -10.09 -5.85
N THR A 145 9.46 -9.55 -4.73
CA THR A 145 10.44 -8.47 -4.71
C THR A 145 11.83 -8.99 -4.92
#